data_AF-M1NPC6-F1
#
_entry.id   AF-M1NPC6-F1
#
_cell.length_a   1.000
_cell.length_b   1.000
_cell.length_c   1.000
_cell.angle_alpha   90.00
_cell.angle_beta   90.00
_cell.angle_gamma   90.00
#
_symmetry.space_group_name_H-M   'P 1'
#
loop_
_entity.id
_entity.type
_entity.pdbx_description
1 polymer ?
#
loop_
_entity_poly.entity_id
_entity_poly.type
_entity_poly.pdbx_seq_one_letter_code
_entity_poly.pdbx_strand_id
1 'polypeptide(L)'
;MTNKRNRTRTIVIQSAHGLEVGRFVHARRRSRKDRTKETYELIDDALDLGLVSGDVVSCEVSGQGGRYMTGVESLRNGTLGTLSAAGSFCHQHLDEVLEQTIGDWKATGCEVVRPHDSGWLSGFWPASIPVADADMTVARSAAEFGLDGFISALPQRLGYIEFRVDPSPRDAMIDPVLRALRERQGRDRDTGRSAA
;
A
#
# COMPACT_ATOMS: atom_id res chain seq x y z
N MET A 1 -25.51 21.88 -17.60
CA MET A 1 -25.43 20.58 -16.89
C MET A 1 -23.96 20.18 -16.78
N THR A 2 -23.31 20.52 -15.67
CA THR A 2 -21.88 20.27 -15.47
C THR A 2 -21.68 18.82 -15.02
N ASN A 3 -21.05 18.05 -15.92
CA ASN A 3 -20.68 16.66 -15.74
C ASN A 3 -19.68 16.56 -14.57
N LYS A 4 -20.17 16.26 -13.36
CA LYS A 4 -19.33 15.98 -12.18
C LYS A 4 -18.58 14.68 -12.46
N ARG A 5 -17.43 14.79 -13.14
CA ARG A 5 -16.44 13.71 -13.22
C ARG A 5 -16.11 13.30 -11.81
N ASN A 6 -16.60 12.14 -11.42
CA ASN A 6 -16.24 11.44 -10.20
C ASN A 6 -14.77 11.03 -10.38
N ARG A 7 -13.85 11.99 -10.16
CA ARG A 7 -12.41 11.75 -10.23
C ARG A 7 -12.09 10.80 -9.08
N THR A 8 -11.93 9.53 -9.40
CA THR A 8 -11.35 8.54 -8.49
C THR A 8 -10.00 9.11 -8.05
N ARG A 9 -9.91 9.53 -6.77
CA ARG A 9 -8.68 10.05 -6.20
C ARG A 9 -7.81 8.85 -5.88
N THR A 10 -6.78 8.63 -6.70
CA THR A 10 -5.70 7.69 -6.37
C THR A 10 -4.83 8.34 -5.32
N ILE A 11 -4.58 7.62 -4.23
CA ILE A 11 -3.70 8.04 -3.15
C ILE A 11 -2.50 7.10 -3.12
N VAL A 12 -1.31 7.66 -2.94
CA VAL A 12 -0.05 6.91 -2.86
C VAL A 12 0.28 6.73 -1.39
N ILE A 13 0.60 5.52 -0.98
CA ILE A 13 1.02 5.24 0.40
C ILE A 13 2.53 5.20 0.44
N GLN A 14 3.06 5.86 1.45
CA GLN A 14 4.47 5.82 1.77
C GLN A 14 4.67 4.99 3.05
N SER A 15 5.71 4.16 3.07
CA SER A 15 6.16 3.54 4.30
C SER A 15 6.58 4.62 5.31
N ALA A 16 6.79 4.25 6.57
CA ALA A 16 7.36 5.16 7.57
C ALA A 16 8.71 5.80 7.12
N HIS A 17 9.38 5.19 6.14
CA HIS A 17 10.64 5.64 5.56
C HIS A 17 10.48 6.41 4.23
N GLY A 18 9.25 6.74 3.81
CA GLY A 18 8.99 7.57 2.64
C GLY A 18 8.97 6.83 1.29
N LEU A 19 9.07 5.49 1.30
CA LEU A 19 9.03 4.68 0.07
C LEU A 19 7.59 4.45 -0.38
N GLU A 20 7.29 4.68 -1.67
CA GLU A 20 6.00 4.31 -2.25
C GLU A 20 5.79 2.80 -2.15
N VAL A 21 4.83 2.39 -1.34
CA VAL A 21 4.56 0.96 -1.05
C VAL A 21 3.30 0.46 -1.74
N GLY A 22 2.43 1.35 -2.22
CA GLY A 22 1.24 0.95 -2.98
C GLY A 22 0.33 2.12 -3.35
N ARG A 23 -0.63 1.85 -4.24
CA ARG A 23 -1.62 2.84 -4.69
C ARG A 23 -3.02 2.39 -4.36
N PHE A 24 -3.79 3.30 -3.80
CA PHE A 24 -5.15 3.05 -3.37
C PHE A 24 -6.13 3.97 -4.08
N VAL A 25 -7.37 3.55 -4.17
CA VAL A 25 -8.49 4.41 -4.52
C VAL A 25 -9.52 4.43 -3.41
N HIS A 26 -10.16 5.58 -3.27
CA HIS A 26 -11.25 5.72 -2.32
C HIS A 26 -12.39 4.75 -2.69
N ALA A 27 -12.61 3.73 -1.86
CA ALA A 27 -13.79 2.88 -1.93
C ALA A 27 -15.00 3.73 -1.49
N ARG A 28 -16.00 3.95 -2.35
CA ARG A 28 -17.24 4.71 -1.97
C ARG A 28 -17.87 4.06 -0.72
N ARG A 29 -18.54 4.70 0.25
CA ARG A 29 -19.14 6.04 0.45
C ARG A 29 -19.03 6.31 1.97
N ARG A 30 -18.68 7.54 2.37
CA ARG A 30 -18.63 8.00 3.78
C ARG A 30 -19.77 7.41 4.61
N SER A 31 -19.44 6.66 5.67
CA SER A 31 -20.39 6.41 6.75
C SER A 31 -20.91 7.79 7.21
N ARG A 32 -22.22 8.02 7.15
CA ARG A 32 -22.81 9.27 7.64
C ARG A 32 -22.54 9.51 9.13
N LYS A 33 -22.20 8.44 9.86
CA LYS A 33 -21.92 8.46 11.30
C LYS A 33 -20.50 8.89 11.65
N ASP A 34 -19.56 8.80 10.71
CA ASP A 34 -18.15 9.06 11.03
C ASP A 34 -17.46 9.77 9.86
N ARG A 35 -17.27 11.08 9.99
CA ARG A 35 -16.76 11.94 8.90
C ARG A 35 -15.24 11.87 8.74
N THR A 36 -14.53 11.29 9.71
CA THR A 36 -13.06 11.20 9.74
C THR A 36 -12.52 9.86 9.24
N LYS A 37 -13.34 8.80 9.25
CA LYS A 37 -12.98 7.48 8.76
C LYS A 37 -13.31 7.33 7.27
N GLU A 38 -12.29 7.08 6.46
CA GLU A 38 -12.38 6.86 5.01
C GLU A 38 -11.87 5.45 4.66
N THR A 39 -12.48 4.79 3.67
CA THR A 39 -12.08 3.45 3.22
C THR A 39 -11.40 3.50 1.87
N TYR A 40 -10.35 2.69 1.73
CA TYR A 40 -9.47 2.67 0.56
C TYR A 40 -9.28 1.25 0.08
N GLU A 41 -9.46 1.05 -1.22
CA GLU A 41 -9.19 -0.21 -1.91
C GLU A 41 -7.85 -0.11 -2.62
N LEU A 42 -7.00 -1.11 -2.41
CA LEU A 42 -5.68 -1.18 -3.02
C LEU A 42 -5.80 -1.57 -4.50
N ILE A 43 -5.14 -0.82 -5.38
CA ILE A 43 -5.10 -1.12 -6.83
C ILE A 43 -3.81 -1.85 -7.20
N ASP A 44 -2.69 -1.40 -6.64
CA ASP A 44 -1.38 -1.97 -6.93
C ASP A 44 -0.94 -2.79 -5.72
N ASP A 45 -0.41 -4.00 -5.90
CA ASP A 45 -0.02 -4.84 -4.77
C ASP A 45 0.97 -4.11 -3.83
N ALA A 46 0.96 -4.44 -2.54
CA ALA A 46 1.80 -3.84 -1.51
C ALA A 46 2.26 -4.93 -0.54
N LEU A 47 2.99 -5.92 -1.09
CA LEU A 47 3.35 -7.14 -0.37
C LEU A 47 4.20 -6.90 0.89
N ASP A 48 4.97 -5.81 0.93
CA ASP A 48 5.70 -5.35 2.13
C ASP A 48 4.79 -5.12 3.33
N LEU A 49 3.56 -4.71 3.05
CA LEU A 49 2.52 -4.44 4.03
C LEU A 49 1.61 -5.65 4.22
N GLY A 50 1.93 -6.77 3.58
CA GLY A 50 1.09 -7.95 3.51
C GLY A 50 -0.23 -7.73 2.76
N LEU A 51 -0.32 -6.69 1.91
CA LEU A 51 -1.52 -6.31 1.17
C LEU A 51 -1.39 -6.64 -0.33
N VAL A 52 -2.50 -7.03 -0.94
CA VAL A 52 -2.63 -7.28 -2.38
C VAL A 52 -3.75 -6.45 -2.99
N SER A 53 -3.70 -6.26 -4.30
CA SER A 53 -4.75 -5.60 -5.08
C SER A 53 -6.15 -6.17 -4.73
N GLY A 54 -7.09 -5.26 -4.48
CA GLY A 54 -8.44 -5.57 -4.00
C GLY A 54 -8.60 -5.58 -2.47
N ASP A 55 -7.51 -5.54 -1.69
CA ASP A 55 -7.60 -5.40 -0.24
C ASP A 55 -8.17 -4.02 0.14
N VAL A 56 -8.98 -3.98 1.21
CA VAL A 56 -9.65 -2.77 1.69
C VAL A 56 -9.19 -2.45 3.10
N VAL A 57 -8.70 -1.23 3.26
CA VAL A 57 -8.23 -0.67 4.54
C VAL A 57 -9.07 0.53 4.93
N SER A 58 -9.16 0.79 6.23
CA SER A 58 -9.70 2.03 6.76
C SER A 58 -8.59 2.97 7.18
N CYS A 59 -8.78 4.25 6.90
CA CYS A 59 -7.87 5.31 7.27
C CYS A 59 -8.60 6.43 8.00
N GLU A 60 -7.88 7.14 8.87
CA GLU A 60 -8.33 8.37 9.49
C GLU A 60 -7.51 9.56 9.02
N VAL A 61 -8.17 10.72 8.90
CA VAL A 61 -7.52 11.99 8.56
C VAL A 61 -7.04 12.66 9.85
N SER A 62 -5.74 12.94 9.96
CA SER A 62 -5.20 13.71 11.08
C SER A 62 -5.52 15.20 10.95
N GLY A 63 -5.38 15.93 12.06
CA GLY A 63 -5.54 17.39 12.07
C GLY A 63 -4.56 18.14 11.15
N GLN A 64 -3.49 17.50 10.68
CA GLN A 64 -2.52 18.06 9.73
C GLN A 64 -2.81 17.70 8.27
N GLY A 65 -3.94 17.01 7.99
CA GLY A 65 -4.35 16.64 6.63
C GLY A 65 -3.71 15.36 6.08
N GLY A 66 -2.77 14.76 6.81
CA GLY A 66 -2.26 13.41 6.53
C GLY A 66 -3.33 12.35 6.82
N ARG A 67 -3.28 11.23 6.11
CA ARG A 67 -4.13 10.07 6.42
C ARG A 67 -3.28 8.95 6.99
N TYR A 68 -3.82 8.17 7.92
CA TYR A 68 -3.14 7.06 8.56
C TYR A 68 -4.06 5.86 8.53
N MET A 69 -3.53 4.68 8.20
CA MET A 69 -4.33 3.48 8.29
C MET A 69 -4.68 3.22 9.75
N THR A 70 -5.95 2.97 10.03
CA THR A 70 -6.46 2.66 11.37
C THR A 70 -7.01 1.26 11.49
N GLY A 71 -7.12 0.53 10.38
CA GLY A 71 -7.61 -0.84 10.40
C GLY A 71 -7.73 -1.44 9.02
N VAL A 72 -7.98 -2.74 9.02
CA VAL A 72 -8.25 -3.55 7.84
C VAL A 72 -9.74 -3.85 7.80
N GLU A 73 -10.39 -3.53 6.69
CA GLU A 73 -11.82 -3.77 6.51
C GLU A 73 -12.08 -5.08 5.76
N SER A 74 -11.22 -5.43 4.78
CA SER A 74 -11.31 -6.67 4.04
C SER A 74 -9.93 -7.07 3.49
N LEU A 75 -9.53 -8.32 3.68
CA LEU A 75 -8.35 -8.89 3.02
C LEU A 75 -8.77 -10.01 2.10
N ARG A 76 -8.10 -10.10 0.96
CA ARG A 76 -8.15 -11.24 0.08
C ARG A 76 -7.52 -12.43 0.79
N ASN A 77 -8.24 -13.54 0.82
CA ASN A 77 -7.76 -14.78 1.42
C ASN A 77 -6.57 -15.34 0.64
N GLY A 78 -5.54 -15.73 1.38
CA GLY A 78 -4.32 -16.31 0.82
C GLY A 78 -3.16 -16.32 1.80
N THR A 79 -2.01 -16.74 1.29
CA THR A 79 -0.77 -16.94 2.03
C THR A 79 0.29 -15.98 1.49
N LEU A 80 0.95 -15.26 2.39
CA LEU A 80 2.11 -14.44 2.06
C LEU A 80 3.37 -15.26 2.37
N GLY A 81 4.31 -15.34 1.43
CA GLY A 81 5.63 -15.89 1.64
C GLY A 81 6.70 -14.83 1.41
N THR A 82 7.78 -14.89 2.18
CA THR A 82 8.93 -14.01 2.05
C THR A 82 10.22 -14.81 2.04
N LEU A 83 11.19 -14.34 1.26
CA LEU A 83 12.54 -14.87 1.18
C LEU A 83 13.52 -13.70 1.28
N SER A 84 14.52 -13.80 2.15
CA SER A 84 15.52 -12.74 2.33
C SER A 84 16.87 -13.20 1.77
N ALA A 85 17.36 -12.48 0.77
CA ALA A 85 18.68 -12.65 0.16
C ALA A 85 19.63 -11.46 0.50
N ALA A 86 19.21 -10.57 1.40
CA ALA A 86 19.90 -9.33 1.71
C ALA A 86 21.34 -9.59 2.19
N GLY A 87 22.31 -8.95 1.55
CA GLY A 87 23.73 -9.05 1.92
C GLY A 87 24.42 -10.38 1.62
N SER A 88 23.73 -11.34 0.99
CA SER A 88 24.26 -12.69 0.75
C SER A 88 24.96 -12.83 -0.62
N PHE A 89 24.68 -11.93 -1.55
CA PHE A 89 25.16 -12.01 -2.93
C PHE A 89 25.67 -10.66 -3.45
N CYS A 90 26.54 -10.70 -4.47
CA CYS A 90 26.77 -9.52 -5.30
C CYS A 90 25.53 -9.25 -6.18
N HIS A 91 25.40 -8.04 -6.72
CA HIS A 91 24.23 -7.64 -7.50
C HIS A 91 23.84 -8.64 -8.61
N GLN A 92 24.79 -9.11 -9.41
CA GLN A 92 24.49 -10.04 -10.51
C GLN A 92 23.91 -11.38 -10.02
N HIS A 93 24.51 -11.99 -8.99
CA HIS A 93 24.00 -13.27 -8.48
C HIS A 93 22.67 -13.09 -7.73
N LEU A 94 22.45 -11.92 -7.10
CA LEU A 94 21.15 -11.59 -6.52
C LEU A 94 20.07 -11.57 -7.61
N ASP A 95 20.34 -10.93 -8.75
CA ASP A 95 19.39 -10.87 -9.87
C ASP A 95 19.08 -12.29 -10.40
N GLU A 96 20.09 -13.14 -10.61
CA GLU A 96 19.90 -14.52 -11.06
C GLU A 96 19.05 -15.36 -10.08
N VAL A 97 19.34 -15.26 -8.78
CA VAL A 97 18.57 -15.94 -7.72
C VAL A 97 17.12 -15.44 -7.69
N LEU A 98 16.90 -14.13 -7.81
CA LEU A 98 15.56 -13.55 -7.81
C LEU A 98 14.78 -13.99 -9.06
N GLU A 99 15.39 -13.94 -10.25
CA GLU A 99 14.73 -14.37 -11.49
C GLU A 99 14.31 -15.85 -11.44
N GLN A 100 15.21 -16.73 -11.00
CA GLN A 100 14.91 -18.15 -10.85
C GLN A 100 13.78 -18.37 -9.83
N THR A 101 13.89 -17.76 -8.65
CA THR A 101 12.89 -17.92 -7.58
C THR A 101 11.52 -17.38 -8.01
N ILE A 102 11.47 -16.26 -8.74
CA ILE A 102 10.22 -15.72 -9.31
C ILE A 102 9.58 -16.77 -10.23
N GLY A 103 10.36 -17.36 -11.13
CA GLY A 103 9.88 -18.41 -12.04
C GLY A 103 9.30 -19.61 -11.29
N ASP A 104 10.03 -20.11 -10.30
CA ASP A 104 9.63 -21.25 -9.48
C ASP A 104 8.34 -20.97 -8.71
N TRP A 105 8.26 -19.82 -8.03
CA TRP A 105 7.07 -19.45 -7.26
C TRP A 105 5.85 -19.30 -8.17
N LYS A 106 5.99 -18.68 -9.35
CA LYS A 106 4.92 -18.59 -10.34
C LYS A 106 4.44 -19.97 -10.80
N ALA A 107 5.36 -20.93 -11.00
CA ALA A 107 5.01 -22.29 -11.41
C ALA A 107 4.18 -23.04 -10.35
N THR A 108 4.29 -22.66 -9.07
CA THR A 108 3.48 -23.23 -7.97
C THR A 108 2.13 -22.54 -7.74
N GLY A 109 1.77 -21.57 -8.59
CA GLY A 109 0.52 -20.82 -8.47
C GLY A 109 0.61 -19.58 -7.58
N CYS A 110 1.81 -19.06 -7.32
CA CYS A 110 1.98 -17.74 -6.71
C CYS A 110 1.43 -16.67 -7.68
N GLU A 111 0.43 -15.91 -7.27
CA GLU A 111 -0.22 -14.95 -8.16
C GLU A 111 0.57 -13.65 -8.27
N VAL A 112 1.11 -13.17 -7.16
CA VAL A 112 1.90 -11.94 -7.11
C VAL A 112 3.26 -12.28 -6.55
N VAL A 113 4.32 -11.85 -7.23
CA VAL A 113 5.69 -11.95 -6.74
C VAL A 113 6.34 -10.59 -6.93
N ARG A 114 6.99 -10.06 -5.89
CA ARG A 114 7.66 -8.77 -5.92
C ARG A 114 9.05 -8.87 -5.30
N PRO A 115 10.12 -8.61 -6.09
CA PRO A 115 11.44 -8.36 -5.53
C PRO A 115 11.50 -6.95 -4.94
N HIS A 116 12.33 -6.80 -3.91
CA HIS A 116 12.59 -5.56 -3.22
C HIS A 116 14.06 -5.18 -3.37
N ASP A 117 14.32 -3.89 -3.54
CA ASP A 117 15.68 -3.35 -3.74
C ASP A 117 16.65 -3.70 -2.60
N SER A 118 16.12 -3.99 -1.41
CA SER A 118 16.89 -4.44 -0.25
C SER A 118 17.33 -5.92 -0.30
N GLY A 119 16.99 -6.65 -1.36
CA GLY A 119 17.30 -8.07 -1.54
C GLY A 119 16.28 -9.02 -0.90
N TRP A 120 15.02 -8.61 -0.83
CA TRP A 120 13.92 -9.45 -0.32
C TRP A 120 12.99 -9.82 -1.46
N LEU A 121 12.36 -10.98 -1.40
CA LEU A 121 11.32 -11.40 -2.32
C LEU A 121 10.06 -11.68 -1.53
N SER A 122 8.93 -11.11 -1.96
CA SER A 122 7.62 -11.39 -1.37
C SER A 122 6.71 -12.03 -2.41
N GLY A 123 5.90 -13.00 -1.98
CA GLY A 123 4.99 -13.76 -2.82
C GLY A 123 3.62 -13.89 -2.17
N PHE A 124 2.56 -13.89 -2.98
CA PHE A 124 1.19 -14.13 -2.53
C PHE A 124 0.57 -15.30 -3.28
N TRP A 125 0.17 -16.33 -2.54
CA TRP A 125 -0.61 -17.45 -3.05
C TRP A 125 -2.09 -17.27 -2.69
N PRO A 126 -3.01 -17.44 -3.65
CA PRO A 126 -4.44 -17.38 -3.38
C PRO A 126 -4.86 -18.56 -2.51
N ALA A 127 -6.02 -18.44 -1.85
CA ALA A 127 -6.56 -19.49 -0.97
C ALA A 127 -6.82 -20.85 -1.66
N SER A 128 -6.82 -20.90 -3.00
CA SER A 128 -6.89 -22.16 -3.75
C SER A 128 -5.61 -22.99 -3.67
N ILE A 129 -4.49 -22.39 -3.29
CA ILE A 129 -3.22 -23.09 -3.06
C ILE A 129 -3.09 -23.38 -1.57
N PRO A 130 -2.88 -24.65 -1.16
CA PRO A 130 -2.67 -25.02 0.23
C PRO A 130 -1.48 -24.27 0.85
N VAL A 131 -1.63 -23.86 2.12
CA VAL A 131 -0.54 -23.19 2.88
C VAL A 131 0.72 -24.05 2.91
N ALA A 132 0.57 -25.37 3.06
CA ALA A 132 1.70 -26.31 3.08
C ALA A 132 2.48 -26.34 1.74
N ASP A 133 1.79 -26.15 0.61
CA ASP A 133 2.45 -26.11 -0.70
C ASP A 133 3.23 -24.80 -0.87
N ALA A 134 2.64 -23.68 -0.43
CA ALA A 134 3.33 -22.38 -0.40
C ALA A 134 4.55 -22.42 0.54
N ASP A 135 4.40 -22.99 1.74
CA ASP A 135 5.48 -23.18 2.72
C ASP A 135 6.64 -24.00 2.14
N MET A 136 6.32 -25.17 1.59
CA MET A 136 7.30 -26.06 0.97
C MET A 136 8.05 -25.36 -0.18
N THR A 137 7.34 -24.55 -0.97
CA THR A 137 7.93 -23.79 -2.07
C THR A 137 8.93 -22.76 -1.56
N VAL A 138 8.54 -21.95 -0.57
CA VAL A 138 9.42 -20.93 0.04
C VAL A 138 10.61 -21.60 0.73
N ALA A 139 10.38 -22.67 1.49
CA ALA A 139 11.43 -23.41 2.19
C ALA A 139 12.43 -24.07 1.22
N ARG A 140 11.95 -24.57 0.07
CA ARG A 140 12.83 -25.13 -0.97
C ARG A 140 13.74 -24.06 -1.58
N SER A 141 13.19 -22.91 -1.95
CA SER A 141 14.00 -21.79 -2.46
C SER A 141 15.00 -21.29 -1.41
N ALA A 142 14.57 -21.19 -0.14
CA ALA A 142 15.44 -20.83 0.97
C ALA A 142 16.60 -21.82 1.13
N ALA A 143 16.31 -23.12 1.12
CA ALA A 143 17.33 -24.16 1.26
C ALA A 143 18.29 -24.23 0.06
N GLU A 144 17.79 -24.02 -1.17
CA GLU A 144 18.60 -24.05 -2.39
C GLU A 144 19.71 -22.99 -2.39
N PHE A 145 19.41 -21.80 -1.86
CA PHE A 145 20.32 -20.66 -1.86
C PHE A 145 20.94 -20.36 -0.49
N GLY A 146 20.67 -21.16 0.54
CA GLY A 146 21.18 -20.96 1.90
C GLY A 146 20.65 -19.68 2.57
N LEU A 147 19.37 -19.37 2.33
CA LEU A 147 18.69 -18.14 2.75
C LEU A 147 17.67 -18.38 3.87
N ASP A 148 17.22 -17.28 4.47
CA ASP A 148 16.10 -17.30 5.41
C ASP A 148 14.77 -17.09 4.67
N GLY A 149 13.81 -17.99 4.93
CA GLY A 149 12.44 -17.91 4.40
C GLY A 149 11.41 -17.84 5.52
N PHE A 150 10.28 -17.19 5.26
CA PHE A 150 9.18 -17.06 6.21
C PHE A 150 7.82 -17.08 5.50
N ILE A 151 6.79 -17.59 6.15
CA ILE A 151 5.42 -17.56 5.65
C ILE A 151 4.45 -16.99 6.70
N SER A 152 3.44 -16.29 6.22
CA SER A 152 2.36 -15.71 7.03
C SER A 152 1.00 -15.98 6.37
N ALA A 153 0.16 -16.75 7.06
CA ALA A 153 -1.24 -17.00 6.66
C ALA A 153 -2.19 -16.07 7.40
N LEU A 154 -3.40 -15.78 6.88
CA LEU A 154 -4.42 -15.08 7.67
C LEU A 154 -4.80 -15.94 8.90
N PRO A 155 -4.72 -15.42 10.13
CA PRO A 155 -4.74 -14.00 10.53
C PRO A 155 -3.39 -13.31 10.79
N GLN A 156 -2.25 -13.99 10.66
CA GLN A 156 -0.91 -13.47 10.98
C GLN A 156 -0.49 -12.27 10.10
N ARG A 157 -1.09 -12.09 8.91
CA ARG A 157 -0.89 -10.92 8.04
C ARG A 157 -1.31 -9.58 8.69
N LEU A 158 -2.19 -9.60 9.70
CA LEU A 158 -2.69 -8.37 10.34
C LEU A 158 -1.65 -7.67 11.24
N GLY A 159 -0.58 -8.37 11.66
CA GLY A 159 0.43 -7.82 12.58
C GLY A 159 1.48 -6.90 11.93
N TYR A 160 1.47 -6.74 10.60
CA TYR A 160 2.52 -6.06 9.83
C TYR A 160 2.13 -4.68 9.30
N ILE A 161 0.95 -4.17 9.66
CA ILE A 161 0.33 -3.08 8.90
C ILE A 161 0.28 -1.77 9.70
N GLU A 162 1.39 -1.03 9.69
CA GLU A 162 1.45 0.38 10.11
C GLU A 162 2.07 1.24 9.01
N PHE A 163 1.31 2.19 8.44
CA PHE A 163 1.84 3.15 7.46
C PHE A 163 1.00 4.42 7.33
N ARG A 164 1.61 5.42 6.68
CA ARG A 164 1.01 6.73 6.42
C ARG A 164 0.56 6.85 4.96
N VAL A 165 -0.67 7.29 4.79
CA VAL A 165 -1.31 7.55 3.50
C VAL A 165 -1.19 9.04 3.22
N ASP A 166 -0.21 9.45 2.41
CA ASP A 166 -0.09 10.86 2.04
C ASP A 166 -1.02 11.21 0.88
N PRO A 167 -1.75 12.36 0.93
CA PRO A 167 -2.51 12.82 -0.21
C PRO A 167 -1.58 12.92 -1.43
N SER A 168 -2.08 12.59 -2.63
CA SER A 168 -1.22 12.65 -3.83
C SER A 168 -0.56 14.04 -3.94
N PRO A 169 0.63 14.17 -4.53
CA PRO A 169 1.34 15.45 -4.64
C PRO A 169 0.48 16.59 -5.22
N ARG A 170 -0.50 16.26 -6.07
CA ARG A 170 -1.47 17.21 -6.61
C ARG A 170 -2.47 17.72 -5.57
N ASP A 171 -2.90 16.88 -4.63
CA ASP A 171 -3.80 17.28 -3.55
C ASP A 171 -3.05 18.06 -2.46
N ALA A 172 -1.77 17.75 -2.21
CA ALA A 172 -0.90 18.51 -1.32
C ALA A 172 -0.65 19.96 -1.80
N MET A 173 -0.68 20.22 -3.12
CA MET A 173 -0.60 21.58 -3.67
C MET A 173 -1.94 22.33 -3.63
N ILE A 174 -3.08 21.63 -3.61
CA ILE A 174 -4.40 22.28 -3.66
C ILE A 174 -4.69 22.98 -2.33
N ASP A 175 -4.29 22.42 -1.18
CA ASP A 175 -4.59 23.02 0.13
C ASP A 175 -3.87 24.36 0.38
N PRO A 176 -2.57 24.53 0.10
CA PRO A 176 -1.90 25.83 0.19
C PRO A 176 -2.50 26.86 -0.77
N VAL A 177 -2.87 26.45 -1.99
CA VAL A 177 -3.48 27.35 -2.99
C VAL A 177 -4.89 27.77 -2.57
N LEU A 178 -5.72 26.84 -2.09
CA LEU A 178 -7.05 27.15 -1.58
C LEU A 178 -7.00 27.97 -0.29
N ARG A 179 -6.01 27.72 0.57
CA ARG A 179 -5.74 28.53 1.76
C ARG A 179 -5.33 29.95 1.37
N ALA A 180 -4.39 30.11 0.46
CA ALA A 180 -3.96 31.42 -0.05
C ALA A 180 -5.10 32.19 -0.75
N LEU A 181 -5.96 31.49 -1.49
CA LEU A 181 -7.15 32.08 -2.13
C LEU A 181 -8.21 32.51 -1.11
N ARG A 182 -8.44 31.72 -0.05
CA ARG A 182 -9.36 32.09 1.04
C ARG A 182 -8.82 33.25 1.88
N GLU A 183 -7.52 33.28 2.14
CA GLU A 183 -6.86 34.39 2.83
C GLU A 183 -6.87 35.68 2.01
N ARG A 184 -6.77 35.61 0.67
CA ARG A 184 -6.98 36.76 -0.22
C ARG A 184 -8.44 37.24 -0.23
N GLN A 185 -9.39 36.32 -0.37
CA GLN A 185 -10.82 36.67 -0.36
C GLN A 185 -11.31 37.20 1.00
N GLY A 186 -10.65 36.83 2.10
CA GLY A 186 -10.88 37.41 3.42
C GLY A 186 -10.36 38.85 3.53
N ARG A 187 -9.17 39.14 3.00
CA ARG A 187 -8.58 40.49 3.01
C ARG A 187 -9.33 41.49 2.12
N ASP A 188 -9.85 41.05 0.97
CA ASP A 188 -10.64 41.91 0.08
C ASP A 188 -12.02 42.28 0.67
N ARG A 189 -12.51 41.55 1.67
CA ARG A 189 -13.74 41.89 2.39
C ARG A 189 -13.53 42.90 3.51
N ASP A 190 -12.34 42.96 4.09
CA ASP A 190 -12.02 43.91 5.17
C ASP A 190 -11.59 45.28 4.64
N THR A 191 -11.08 45.38 3.40
CA THR A 191 -10.73 46.67 2.78
C THR A 191 -11.93 47.43 2.20
N GLY A 192 -13.09 46.77 2.04
CA GLY A 192 -14.32 47.39 1.52
C GLY A 192 -15.24 48.01 2.58
N ARG A 193 -14.88 47.99 3.87
CA ARG A 193 -15.76 48.44 4.97
C ARG A 193 -15.32 49.71 5.69
N SER A 194 -14.31 50.42 5.16
CA SER A 194 -13.82 51.67 5.74
C SER A 194 -13.78 52.80 4.72
N ALA A 195 -14.96 53.18 4.20
CA ALA A 195 -15.22 54.49 3.60
C ALA A 195 -16.74 54.67 3.44
N ALA A 196 -17.42 54.95 4.55
CA ALA A 196 -18.72 55.62 4.58
C ALA A 196 -18.79 56.46 5.85
#